data_AF-A0A0Q4BB38-F1
#
_entry.id   AF-A0A0Q4BB38-F1
#
_cell.length_a   1.000
_cell.length_b   1.000
_cell.length_c   1.000
_cell.angle_alpha   90.00
_cell.angle_beta   90.00
_cell.angle_gamma   90.00
#
_symmetry.space_group_name_H-M   'P 1'
#
loop_
_entity.id
_entity.type
_entity.pdbx_description
1 polymer ?
#
loop_
_entity_poly.entity_id
_entity_poly.type
_entity_poly.pdbx_seq_one_letter_code
_entity_poly.pdbx_strand_id
1 'polypeptide(L)'
;MNWNFKMWGAVFLAIVILSASGLILSQQPSEGESVSIISRVNNEGSGIFVNSDIEDTFLTIDSEGEITYYPEVWKGRLFMTPGPSSIQHMMLMEIVKGMGLSFIQDGPGVSTDGVRWTQKAPGQMVQYLKSNETTVTGGIAWEPHYAVAIASGDCKSILRTSDYWEGHPCCVVAGNNSYLSDNQVAATRFLAAYVESVDWMQSIMDNGSSDLNWSYLINKAISVGTPTDPMTEATAEAALNDIFYTYELGGLNDQLAGVVETYESLGLVNPNALPDAGFATPLDFTNHLINGTYLDSVFNDSEHTDLKTPSEMGVVGTGSVRVKVAYLAADVHQLALHVGIDKGFFNEYGIEVELIGPFAAGGDVMNALLAGQANIGFVGSPPVVSLSINALG
;
A
#
# COMPACT_ATOMS: atom_id res chain seq x y z
N MET A 1 23.74 -1.48 47.79
CA MET A 1 22.62 -1.84 46.91
C MET A 1 23.18 -2.08 45.52
N ASN A 2 23.40 -3.35 45.16
CA ASN A 2 24.00 -3.81 43.91
C ASN A 2 22.90 -4.13 42.88
N TRP A 3 22.20 -3.10 42.40
CA TRP A 3 21.27 -3.20 41.29
C TRP A 3 21.69 -2.15 40.27
N ASN A 4 22.38 -2.57 39.20
CA ASN A 4 22.28 -1.96 37.86
C ASN A 4 23.25 -2.54 36.82
N PHE A 5 24.34 -3.24 37.17
CA PHE A 5 25.27 -3.71 36.13
C PHE A 5 24.80 -4.94 35.34
N LYS A 6 23.95 -5.80 35.91
CA LYS A 6 23.45 -7.01 35.21
C LYS A 6 22.30 -6.73 34.23
N MET A 7 21.50 -5.71 34.48
CA MET A 7 20.31 -5.40 33.66
C MET A 7 20.71 -4.71 32.35
N TRP A 8 21.65 -3.76 32.40
CA TRP A 8 22.23 -3.15 31.19
C TRP A 8 23.04 -4.14 30.36
N GLY A 9 23.77 -5.06 31.01
CA GLY A 9 24.46 -6.14 30.31
C GLY A 9 23.52 -7.08 29.57
N ALA A 10 22.36 -7.41 30.13
CA ALA A 10 21.36 -8.28 29.50
C ALA A 10 20.64 -7.57 28.33
N VAL A 11 20.31 -6.29 28.46
CA VAL A 11 19.69 -5.49 27.38
C VAL A 11 20.66 -5.29 26.23
N PHE A 12 21.93 -4.98 26.49
CA PHE A 12 22.94 -4.83 25.44
C PHE A 12 23.25 -6.17 24.74
N LEU A 13 23.30 -7.28 25.50
CA LEU A 13 23.48 -8.61 24.92
C LEU A 13 22.27 -9.03 24.08
N ALA A 14 21.04 -8.69 24.51
CA ALA A 14 19.83 -8.97 23.74
C ALA A 14 19.75 -8.12 22.44
N ILE A 15 20.14 -6.84 22.48
CA ILE A 15 20.20 -5.98 21.28
C ILE A 15 21.32 -6.44 20.32
N VAL A 16 22.47 -6.87 20.85
CA VAL A 16 23.56 -7.42 20.03
C VAL A 16 23.19 -8.80 19.47
N ILE A 17 22.45 -9.63 20.22
CA ILE A 17 21.95 -10.91 19.71
C ILE A 17 20.83 -10.69 18.69
N LEU A 18 19.91 -9.74 18.87
CA LEU A 18 18.87 -9.41 17.87
C LEU A 18 19.47 -8.82 16.60
N SER A 19 20.44 -7.90 16.72
CA SER A 19 21.15 -7.35 15.55
C SER A 19 22.06 -8.38 14.87
N ALA A 20 22.72 -9.27 15.63
CA ALA A 20 23.49 -10.38 15.06
C ALA A 20 22.60 -11.48 14.47
N SER A 21 21.40 -11.71 15.01
CA SER A 21 20.42 -12.67 14.46
C SER A 21 19.85 -12.16 13.13
N GLY A 22 19.57 -10.85 13.04
CA GLY A 22 19.22 -10.20 11.77
C GLY A 22 20.33 -10.32 10.73
N LEU A 23 21.59 -10.15 11.13
CA LEU A 23 22.77 -10.33 10.27
C LEU A 23 23.09 -11.79 9.90
N ILE A 24 22.65 -12.76 10.70
CA ILE A 24 22.87 -14.20 10.43
C ILE A 24 21.72 -14.78 9.59
N LEU A 25 20.49 -14.27 9.75
CA LEU A 25 19.38 -14.53 8.83
C LEU A 25 19.63 -13.89 7.46
N SER A 26 20.35 -12.74 7.42
CA SER A 26 20.70 -12.06 6.17
C SER A 26 21.81 -12.69 5.31
N GLN A 27 22.25 -13.91 5.66
CA GLN A 27 23.34 -14.61 4.96
C GLN A 27 22.89 -15.95 4.36
N GLN A 28 21.59 -16.24 4.35
CA GLN A 28 21.05 -17.36 3.57
C GLN A 28 21.14 -17.03 2.07
N PRO A 29 21.59 -17.97 1.20
CA PRO A 29 21.74 -17.74 -0.24
C PRO A 29 20.45 -17.33 -0.98
N SER A 30 19.28 -17.42 -0.33
CA SER A 30 17.97 -17.01 -0.85
C SER A 30 17.71 -15.50 -0.79
N GLU A 31 18.50 -14.70 -0.08
CA GLU A 31 18.22 -13.25 0.03
C GLU A 31 18.46 -12.45 -1.25
N GLY A 32 19.19 -13.00 -2.23
CA GLY A 32 19.45 -12.32 -3.51
C GLY A 32 18.18 -11.99 -4.31
N GLU A 33 17.09 -12.73 -4.07
CA GLU A 33 15.80 -12.59 -4.76
C GLU A 33 14.67 -12.24 -3.78
N SER A 34 14.93 -11.34 -2.83
CA SER A 34 13.96 -10.89 -1.81
C SER A 34 13.75 -9.38 -1.82
N VAL A 35 12.73 -8.89 -1.12
CA VAL A 35 12.43 -7.46 -0.98
C VAL A 35 12.34 -7.04 0.48
N SER A 36 12.58 -5.77 0.76
CA SER A 36 12.29 -5.13 2.05
C SER A 36 11.36 -3.94 1.88
N ILE A 37 10.46 -3.74 2.83
CA ILE A 37 9.70 -2.49 2.96
C ILE A 37 10.61 -1.46 3.64
N ILE A 38 10.79 -0.30 3.00
CA ILE A 38 11.71 0.74 3.48
C ILE A 38 11.00 2.05 3.87
N SER A 39 9.72 2.21 3.50
CA SER A 39 8.88 3.36 3.89
C SER A 39 7.41 3.05 3.59
N ARG A 40 6.48 3.81 4.18
CA ARG A 40 5.07 3.82 3.76
C ARG A 40 4.87 4.73 2.54
N VAL A 41 3.72 4.56 1.89
CA VAL A 41 3.22 5.51 0.88
C VAL A 41 1.97 6.21 1.40
N ASN A 42 1.03 5.43 1.92
CA ASN A 42 -0.20 5.95 2.49
C ASN A 42 -0.89 4.92 3.40
N ASN A 43 -1.83 5.44 4.20
CA ASN A 43 -2.90 4.67 4.79
C ASN A 43 -4.23 5.03 4.13
N GLU A 44 -5.20 4.13 4.22
CA GLU A 44 -6.58 4.34 3.73
C GLU A 44 -6.67 4.66 2.22
N GLY A 45 -7.77 5.26 1.75
CA GLY A 45 -7.95 5.62 0.33
C GLY A 45 -8.61 4.54 -0.54
N SER A 46 -9.58 3.79 0.00
CA SER A 46 -10.40 2.90 -0.82
C SER A 46 -11.82 2.75 -0.30
N GLY A 47 -12.73 2.27 -1.14
CA GLY A 47 -14.12 2.08 -0.75
C GLY A 47 -14.85 1.05 -1.59
N ILE A 48 -15.95 0.55 -1.02
CA ILE A 48 -16.89 -0.34 -1.69
C ILE A 48 -18.07 0.49 -2.19
N PHE A 49 -18.46 0.25 -3.44
CA PHE A 49 -19.58 0.89 -4.10
C PHE A 49 -20.45 -0.14 -4.80
N VAL A 50 -21.71 0.22 -5.04
CA VAL A 50 -22.68 -0.57 -5.80
C VAL A 50 -23.36 0.29 -6.86
N ASN A 51 -24.01 -0.34 -7.83
CA ASN A 51 -24.87 0.37 -8.79
C ASN A 51 -25.92 1.22 -8.06
N SER A 52 -26.14 2.45 -8.51
CA SER A 52 -27.04 3.41 -7.86
C SER A 52 -28.52 2.96 -7.85
N ASP A 53 -28.95 2.13 -8.80
CA ASP A 53 -30.31 1.60 -8.89
C ASP A 53 -30.62 0.49 -7.86
N ILE A 54 -29.61 -0.03 -7.16
CA ILE A 54 -29.84 -1.06 -6.12
C ILE A 54 -30.44 -0.39 -4.88
N GLU A 55 -31.71 -0.65 -4.56
CA GLU A 55 -32.36 -0.08 -3.36
C GLU A 55 -31.97 -0.77 -2.05
N ASP A 56 -31.39 -1.97 -2.12
CA ASP A 56 -31.05 -2.77 -0.95
C ASP A 56 -30.03 -2.06 -0.03
N THR A 57 -30.19 -2.26 1.28
CA THR A 57 -29.23 -1.81 2.30
C THR A 57 -28.29 -2.98 2.62
N PHE A 58 -27.00 -2.84 2.34
CA PHE A 58 -25.99 -3.89 2.57
C PHE A 58 -25.48 -3.93 4.00
N LEU A 59 -25.44 -2.77 4.65
CA LEU A 59 -25.02 -2.57 6.03
C LEU A 59 -25.60 -1.27 6.59
N THR A 60 -25.57 -1.15 7.92
CA THR A 60 -25.73 0.11 8.64
C THR A 60 -24.50 0.35 9.50
N ILE A 61 -24.15 1.62 9.66
CA ILE A 61 -23.15 2.09 10.63
C ILE A 61 -23.91 2.95 11.63
N ASP A 62 -23.80 2.64 12.92
CA ASP A 62 -24.44 3.43 13.97
C ASP A 62 -23.62 4.68 14.36
N SER A 63 -24.06 5.40 15.38
CA SER A 63 -23.39 6.62 15.85
C SER A 63 -22.01 6.36 16.48
N GLU A 64 -21.73 5.12 16.84
CA GLU A 64 -20.51 4.66 17.49
C GLU A 64 -19.54 4.05 16.48
N GLY A 65 -19.93 3.93 15.21
CA GLY A 65 -19.13 3.32 14.16
C GLY A 65 -19.30 1.81 14.05
N GLU A 66 -20.24 1.19 14.77
CA GLU A 66 -20.46 -0.25 14.71
C GLU A 66 -21.14 -0.62 13.39
N ILE A 67 -20.50 -1.51 12.63
CA ILE A 67 -21.02 -1.98 11.34
C ILE A 67 -21.89 -3.22 11.55
N THR A 68 -23.16 -3.11 11.18
CA THR A 68 -24.08 -4.26 11.08
C THR A 68 -24.31 -4.61 9.61
N TYR A 69 -23.87 -5.80 9.19
CA TYR A 69 -24.10 -6.31 7.84
C TYR A 69 -25.42 -7.07 7.72
N TYR A 70 -25.99 -7.12 6.51
CA TYR A 70 -27.19 -7.91 6.19
C TYR A 70 -26.88 -9.06 5.21
N PRO A 71 -26.43 -10.24 5.68
CA PRO A 71 -25.89 -11.31 4.82
C PRO A 71 -26.80 -11.74 3.67
N GLU A 72 -28.12 -11.75 3.88
CA GLU A 72 -29.10 -12.12 2.85
C GLU A 72 -29.07 -11.19 1.62
N VAL A 73 -28.68 -9.92 1.81
CA VAL A 73 -28.55 -8.93 0.72
C VAL A 73 -27.29 -9.17 -0.11
N TRP A 74 -26.22 -9.61 0.55
CA TRP A 74 -24.93 -9.91 -0.07
C TRP A 74 -24.96 -11.23 -0.85
N LYS A 75 -25.75 -12.20 -0.41
CA LYS A 75 -25.83 -13.52 -1.04
C LYS A 75 -26.22 -13.43 -2.53
N GLY A 76 -25.46 -14.12 -3.39
CA GLY A 76 -25.66 -14.15 -4.84
C GLY A 76 -25.11 -12.94 -5.60
N ARG A 77 -24.68 -11.89 -4.89
CA ARG A 77 -24.13 -10.67 -5.51
C ARG A 77 -22.76 -10.91 -6.12
N LEU A 78 -22.44 -10.11 -7.13
CA LEU A 78 -21.17 -10.16 -7.84
C LEU A 78 -20.43 -8.84 -7.68
N PHE A 79 -19.26 -8.86 -7.06
CA PHE A 79 -18.43 -7.69 -6.85
C PHE A 79 -17.15 -7.73 -7.70
N MET A 80 -16.73 -6.58 -8.21
CA MET A 80 -15.41 -6.42 -8.80
C MET A 80 -14.35 -6.17 -7.73
N THR A 81 -13.18 -6.77 -7.88
CA THR A 81 -11.99 -6.49 -7.05
C THR A 81 -10.76 -6.31 -7.92
N PRO A 82 -9.70 -5.61 -7.47
CA PRO A 82 -8.45 -5.51 -8.21
C PRO A 82 -7.74 -6.86 -8.39
N GLY A 83 -8.04 -7.83 -7.54
CA GLY A 83 -7.59 -9.22 -7.64
C GLY A 83 -7.01 -9.75 -6.32
N PRO A 84 -6.73 -11.07 -6.23
CA PRO A 84 -6.33 -11.74 -4.99
C PRO A 84 -5.11 -11.15 -4.27
N SER A 85 -4.23 -10.48 -5.01
CA SER A 85 -3.02 -9.86 -4.46
C SER A 85 -3.23 -8.42 -3.97
N SER A 86 -4.46 -7.99 -3.66
CA SER A 86 -4.76 -6.61 -3.25
C SER A 86 -5.42 -6.56 -1.87
N ILE A 87 -5.20 -5.46 -1.13
CA ILE A 87 -5.83 -5.27 0.18
C ILE A 87 -7.36 -5.21 0.07
N GLN A 88 -7.86 -4.60 -1.00
CA GLN A 88 -9.29 -4.48 -1.27
C GLN A 88 -9.93 -5.86 -1.43
N HIS A 89 -9.26 -6.78 -2.14
CA HIS A 89 -9.75 -8.15 -2.25
C HIS A 89 -9.74 -8.88 -0.91
N MET A 90 -8.68 -8.72 -0.12
CA MET A 90 -8.59 -9.31 1.22
C MET A 90 -9.70 -8.79 2.13
N MET A 91 -9.89 -7.47 2.23
CA MET A 91 -10.94 -6.85 3.06
C MET A 91 -12.34 -7.29 2.63
N LEU A 92 -12.62 -7.32 1.33
CA LEU A 92 -13.92 -7.80 0.85
C LEU A 92 -14.12 -9.28 1.19
N MET A 93 -13.08 -10.11 1.04
CA MET A 93 -13.15 -11.53 1.41
C MET A 93 -13.38 -11.70 2.92
N GLU A 94 -12.69 -10.92 3.75
CA GLU A 94 -12.80 -10.94 5.20
C GLU A 94 -14.21 -10.53 5.64
N ILE A 95 -14.75 -9.42 5.12
CA ILE A 95 -16.13 -8.99 5.35
C ILE A 95 -17.12 -10.11 4.99
N VAL A 96 -16.97 -10.70 3.81
CA VAL A 96 -17.86 -11.76 3.33
C VAL A 96 -17.81 -13.00 4.20
N LYS A 97 -16.61 -13.47 4.56
CA LYS A 97 -16.46 -14.64 5.43
C LYS A 97 -16.87 -14.35 6.87
N GLY A 98 -16.68 -13.12 7.36
CA GLY A 98 -17.16 -12.66 8.66
C GLY A 98 -18.68 -12.72 8.78
N MET A 99 -19.41 -12.50 7.67
CA MET A 99 -20.86 -12.73 7.58
C MET A 99 -21.26 -14.22 7.51
N GLY A 100 -20.31 -15.15 7.48
CA GLY A 100 -20.56 -16.58 7.30
C GLY A 100 -20.88 -16.99 5.86
N LEU A 101 -20.60 -16.13 4.86
CA LEU A 101 -20.82 -16.41 3.45
C LEU A 101 -19.54 -16.93 2.77
N SER A 102 -19.71 -17.69 1.69
CA SER A 102 -18.60 -18.08 0.83
C SER A 102 -18.20 -16.94 -0.11
N PHE A 103 -16.90 -16.75 -0.33
CA PHE A 103 -16.36 -15.78 -1.30
C PHE A 103 -15.81 -16.52 -2.52
N ILE A 104 -16.52 -16.43 -3.64
CA ILE A 104 -16.39 -17.36 -4.77
C ILE A 104 -15.94 -16.62 -6.03
N GLN A 105 -14.89 -17.08 -6.70
CA GLN A 105 -14.51 -16.51 -7.99
C GLN A 105 -15.62 -16.78 -9.02
N ASP A 106 -16.03 -15.75 -9.74
CA ASP A 106 -17.09 -15.86 -10.73
C ASP A 106 -16.66 -16.69 -11.95
N GLY A 107 -17.62 -17.43 -12.52
CA GLY A 107 -17.37 -18.28 -13.68
C GLY A 107 -18.56 -19.18 -14.04
N PRO A 108 -18.46 -19.94 -15.14
CA PRO A 108 -19.53 -20.82 -15.58
C PRO A 108 -19.85 -21.90 -14.53
N GLY A 109 -21.11 -21.98 -14.11
CA GLY A 109 -21.60 -23.04 -13.21
C GLY A 109 -21.18 -22.91 -11.75
N VAL A 110 -20.61 -21.77 -11.34
CA VAL A 110 -20.27 -21.51 -9.93
C VAL A 110 -21.54 -21.32 -9.10
N SER A 111 -21.46 -21.69 -7.82
CA SER A 111 -22.57 -21.52 -6.89
C SER A 111 -22.93 -20.05 -6.69
N THR A 112 -24.23 -19.78 -6.57
CA THR A 112 -24.78 -18.47 -6.18
C THR A 112 -25.11 -18.40 -4.68
N ASP A 113 -24.74 -19.42 -3.90
CA ASP A 113 -25.03 -19.48 -2.45
C ASP A 113 -24.06 -18.64 -1.59
N GLY A 114 -23.14 -17.92 -2.22
CA GLY A 114 -22.21 -16.98 -1.57
C GLY A 114 -22.13 -15.65 -2.30
N VAL A 115 -21.14 -14.85 -1.95
CA VAL A 115 -20.78 -13.63 -2.68
C VAL A 115 -19.77 -14.01 -3.76
N ARG A 116 -20.05 -13.64 -5.00
CA ARG A 116 -19.16 -13.86 -6.14
C ARG A 116 -18.24 -12.66 -6.35
N TRP A 117 -17.06 -12.91 -6.88
CA TRP A 117 -16.12 -11.84 -7.26
C TRP A 117 -15.51 -12.05 -8.64
N THR A 118 -15.21 -10.96 -9.34
CA THR A 118 -14.45 -10.99 -10.59
C THR A 118 -13.31 -9.97 -10.55
N GLN A 119 -12.18 -10.29 -11.18
CA GLN A 119 -11.04 -9.39 -11.22
C GLN A 119 -11.24 -8.31 -12.29
N LYS A 120 -11.13 -7.05 -11.88
CA LYS A 120 -11.09 -5.89 -12.78
C LYS A 120 -10.11 -4.85 -12.27
N ALA A 121 -9.33 -4.27 -13.18
CA ALA A 121 -8.53 -3.10 -12.84
C ALA A 121 -9.46 -1.95 -12.41
N PRO A 122 -9.19 -1.23 -11.32
CA PRO A 122 -10.04 -0.15 -10.82
C PRO A 122 -10.47 0.88 -11.86
N GLY A 123 -9.56 1.37 -12.70
CA GLY A 123 -9.89 2.29 -13.80
C GLY A 123 -10.88 1.75 -14.84
N GLN A 124 -11.18 0.44 -14.84
CA GLN A 124 -12.14 -0.20 -15.74
C GLN A 124 -13.48 -0.50 -15.07
N MET A 125 -13.58 -0.41 -13.74
CA MET A 125 -14.74 -0.92 -13.00
C MET A 125 -16.03 -0.17 -13.34
N VAL A 126 -16.01 1.16 -13.43
CA VAL A 126 -17.21 1.96 -13.75
C VAL A 126 -17.73 1.63 -15.15
N GLN A 127 -16.85 1.59 -16.16
CA GLN A 127 -17.25 1.21 -17.52
C GLN A 127 -17.75 -0.24 -17.60
N TYR A 128 -17.14 -1.14 -16.83
CA TYR A 128 -17.57 -2.53 -16.77
C TYR A 128 -18.95 -2.67 -16.12
N LEU A 129 -19.22 -1.92 -15.04
CA LEU A 129 -20.52 -1.88 -14.38
C LEU A 129 -21.61 -1.45 -15.38
N LYS A 130 -21.40 -0.34 -16.11
CA LYS A 130 -22.34 0.18 -17.14
C LYS A 130 -22.60 -0.81 -18.28
N SER A 131 -21.58 -1.57 -18.69
CA SER A 131 -21.75 -2.56 -19.76
C SER A 131 -22.40 -3.87 -19.28
N ASN A 132 -22.52 -4.08 -17.95
CA ASN A 132 -22.97 -5.33 -17.34
C ASN A 132 -23.94 -5.10 -16.16
N GLU A 133 -24.73 -4.01 -16.19
CA GLU A 133 -25.56 -3.53 -15.07
C GLU A 133 -26.49 -4.60 -14.49
N THR A 134 -26.91 -5.55 -15.32
CA THR A 134 -27.82 -6.63 -14.93
C THR A 134 -27.15 -7.79 -14.19
N THR A 135 -25.81 -7.81 -14.10
CA THR A 135 -25.05 -8.95 -13.55
C THR A 135 -24.07 -8.56 -12.45
N VAL A 136 -23.49 -7.36 -12.52
CA VAL A 136 -22.50 -6.87 -11.55
C VAL A 136 -23.19 -5.97 -10.54
N THR A 137 -23.00 -6.28 -9.26
CA THR A 137 -23.60 -5.52 -8.15
C THR A 137 -22.81 -4.25 -7.85
N GLY A 138 -21.48 -4.34 -7.87
CA GLY A 138 -20.62 -3.26 -7.42
C GLY A 138 -19.14 -3.63 -7.50
N GLY A 139 -18.31 -2.89 -6.77
CA GLY A 139 -16.88 -3.15 -6.68
C GLY A 139 -16.24 -2.51 -5.47
N ILE A 140 -14.99 -2.88 -5.23
CA ILE A 140 -14.10 -2.23 -4.27
C ILE A 140 -12.86 -1.71 -5.02
N ALA A 141 -12.52 -0.44 -4.82
CA ALA A 141 -11.45 0.22 -5.56
C ALA A 141 -10.69 1.22 -4.69
N TRP A 142 -9.40 1.40 -4.99
CA TRP A 142 -8.60 2.49 -4.47
C TRP A 142 -8.93 3.84 -5.13
N GLU A 143 -8.48 4.92 -4.51
CA GLU A 143 -8.61 6.26 -5.05
C GLU A 143 -7.68 6.51 -6.26
N PRO A 144 -8.17 7.21 -7.30
CA PRO A 144 -9.37 8.02 -7.30
C PRO A 144 -10.60 7.27 -7.81
N HIS A 145 -10.48 5.97 -8.10
CA HIS A 145 -11.50 5.23 -8.82
C HIS A 145 -12.77 5.03 -7.99
N TYR A 146 -12.64 5.00 -6.66
CA TYR A 146 -13.79 5.06 -5.77
C TYR A 146 -14.51 6.41 -5.88
N ALA A 147 -13.81 7.54 -5.72
CA ALA A 147 -14.41 8.86 -5.88
C ALA A 147 -15.03 9.07 -7.28
N VAL A 148 -14.37 8.58 -8.33
CA VAL A 148 -14.89 8.61 -9.72
C VAL A 148 -16.18 7.79 -9.84
N ALA A 149 -16.25 6.61 -9.22
CA ALA A 149 -17.47 5.81 -9.21
C ALA A 149 -18.62 6.58 -8.57
N ILE A 150 -18.41 7.20 -7.40
CA ILE A 150 -19.45 7.98 -6.72
C ILE A 150 -19.85 9.22 -7.53
N ALA A 151 -18.87 9.96 -8.06
CA ALA A 151 -19.11 11.18 -8.84
C ALA A 151 -19.83 10.92 -10.18
N SER A 152 -19.77 9.69 -10.71
CA SER A 152 -20.46 9.31 -11.94
C SER A 152 -21.99 9.39 -11.85
N GLY A 153 -22.55 9.23 -10.64
CA GLY A 153 -24.00 9.08 -10.41
C GLY A 153 -24.55 7.69 -10.71
N ASP A 154 -23.76 6.82 -11.37
CA ASP A 154 -24.12 5.43 -11.69
C ASP A 154 -23.80 4.47 -10.54
N CYS A 155 -23.07 4.95 -9.53
CA CYS A 155 -22.72 4.19 -8.35
C CYS A 155 -23.08 4.97 -7.07
N LYS A 156 -23.30 4.23 -5.99
CA LYS A 156 -23.38 4.77 -4.63
C LYS A 156 -22.43 4.03 -3.69
N SER A 157 -21.95 4.75 -2.69
CA SER A 157 -21.09 4.19 -1.64
C SER A 157 -21.88 3.20 -0.79
N ILE A 158 -21.22 2.12 -0.35
CA ILE A 158 -21.72 1.28 0.74
C ILE A 158 -20.82 1.34 1.97
N LEU A 159 -19.51 1.49 1.80
CA LEU A 159 -18.53 1.46 2.89
C LEU A 159 -17.22 2.11 2.46
N ARG A 160 -16.66 3.04 3.26
CA ARG A 160 -15.25 3.39 3.12
C ARG A 160 -14.42 2.37 3.88
N THR A 161 -13.26 2.03 3.36
CA THR A 161 -12.38 1.06 4.04
C THR A 161 -11.81 1.60 5.35
N SER A 162 -11.78 2.92 5.53
CA SER A 162 -11.46 3.57 6.81
C SER A 162 -12.54 3.37 7.88
N ASP A 163 -13.83 3.29 7.49
CA ASP A 163 -14.92 2.97 8.42
C ASP A 163 -14.82 1.51 8.90
N TYR A 164 -14.31 0.61 8.05
CA TYR A 164 -14.11 -0.81 8.38
C TYR A 164 -12.84 -1.04 9.22
N TRP A 165 -11.74 -0.43 8.80
CA TRP A 165 -10.44 -0.57 9.44
C TRP A 165 -9.73 0.78 9.40
N GLU A 166 -9.94 1.57 10.45
CA GLU A 166 -9.32 2.88 10.62
C GLU A 166 -7.78 2.76 10.63
N GLY A 167 -7.13 3.60 9.84
CA GLY A 167 -5.68 3.71 9.73
C GLY A 167 -5.00 2.48 9.11
N HIS A 168 -5.71 1.63 8.38
CA HIS A 168 -5.12 0.43 7.78
C HIS A 168 -3.96 0.75 6.81
N PRO A 169 -2.93 -0.10 6.76
CA PRO A 169 -1.83 0.09 5.82
C PRO A 169 -2.34 -0.14 4.39
N CYS A 170 -1.97 0.73 3.44
CA CYS A 170 -2.31 0.54 2.04
C CYS A 170 -1.04 0.28 1.23
N CYS A 171 -0.45 1.31 0.62
CA CYS A 171 0.78 1.17 -0.16
C CYS A 171 2.05 1.41 0.67
N VAL A 172 3.14 0.79 0.24
CA VAL A 172 4.48 0.90 0.81
C VAL A 172 5.50 1.09 -0.31
N VAL A 173 6.67 1.61 0.07
CA VAL A 173 7.87 1.63 -0.77
C VAL A 173 8.66 0.36 -0.45
N ALA A 174 8.74 -0.55 -1.41
CA ALA A 174 9.52 -1.78 -1.31
C ALA A 174 10.76 -1.71 -2.21
N GLY A 175 11.90 -2.23 -1.75
CA GLY A 175 13.13 -2.30 -2.53
C GLY A 175 13.61 -3.74 -2.70
N ASN A 176 14.21 -4.04 -3.85
CA ASN A 176 14.91 -5.30 -4.08
C ASN A 176 16.16 -5.36 -3.17
N ASN A 177 16.33 -6.41 -2.37
CA ASN A 177 17.37 -6.47 -1.35
C ASN A 177 18.79 -6.44 -1.91
N SER A 178 19.03 -7.09 -3.07
CA SER A 178 20.32 -7.00 -3.77
C SER A 178 20.63 -5.56 -4.22
N TYR A 179 19.63 -4.83 -4.70
CA TYR A 179 19.82 -3.42 -5.05
C TYR A 179 20.08 -2.56 -3.81
N LEU A 180 19.27 -2.74 -2.76
CA LEU A 180 19.35 -1.98 -1.52
C LEU A 180 20.72 -2.14 -0.84
N SER A 181 21.28 -3.36 -0.81
CA SER A 181 22.60 -3.63 -0.25
C SER A 181 23.72 -2.97 -1.06
N ASP A 182 23.65 -3.08 -2.39
CA ASP A 182 24.71 -2.62 -3.29
C ASP A 182 24.68 -1.10 -3.52
N ASN A 183 23.52 -0.47 -3.30
CA ASN A 183 23.27 0.94 -3.63
C ASN A 183 22.69 1.73 -2.46
N GLN A 184 23.11 1.44 -1.22
CA GLN A 184 22.56 2.05 -0.01
C GLN A 184 22.49 3.59 -0.06
N VAL A 185 23.53 4.26 -0.58
CA VAL A 185 23.56 5.72 -0.72
C VAL A 185 22.49 6.23 -1.68
N ALA A 186 22.25 5.53 -2.79
CA ALA A 186 21.22 5.92 -3.75
C ALA A 186 19.82 5.67 -3.18
N ALA A 187 19.63 4.55 -2.46
CA ALA A 187 18.36 4.21 -1.82
C ALA A 187 17.98 5.23 -0.72
N THR A 188 18.91 5.65 0.13
CA THR A 188 18.62 6.65 1.18
C THR A 188 18.39 8.04 0.59
N ARG A 189 19.14 8.45 -0.44
CA ARG A 189 18.87 9.71 -1.17
C ARG A 189 17.52 9.70 -1.88
N PHE A 190 17.13 8.57 -2.46
CA PHE A 190 15.79 8.39 -3.01
C PHE A 190 14.72 8.59 -1.94
N LEU A 191 14.88 7.97 -0.77
CA LEU A 191 13.93 8.12 0.33
C LEU A 191 13.88 9.55 0.87
N ALA A 192 15.01 10.25 0.99
CA ALA A 192 15.01 11.64 1.44
C ALA A 192 14.22 12.56 0.49
N ALA A 193 14.43 12.41 -0.82
CA ALA A 193 13.64 13.11 -1.82
C ALA A 193 12.16 12.74 -1.77
N TYR A 194 11.85 11.47 -1.48
CA TYR A 194 10.48 11.01 -1.33
C TYR A 194 9.80 11.60 -0.08
N VAL A 195 10.49 11.64 1.07
CA VAL A 195 10.02 12.31 2.29
C VAL A 195 9.71 13.77 2.00
N GLU A 196 10.63 14.50 1.35
CA GLU A 196 10.40 15.90 0.97
C GLU A 196 9.17 16.06 0.07
N SER A 197 8.92 15.10 -0.82
CA SER A 197 7.74 15.09 -1.68
C SER A 197 6.44 14.93 -0.87
N VAL A 198 6.45 14.06 0.13
CA VAL A 198 5.30 13.80 1.00
C VAL A 198 5.04 15.00 1.91
N ASP A 199 6.06 15.53 2.59
CA ASP A 199 5.94 16.71 3.46
C ASP A 199 5.42 17.92 2.68
N TRP A 200 5.95 18.15 1.47
CA TRP A 200 5.47 19.21 0.60
C TRP A 200 3.99 19.05 0.25
N MET A 201 3.55 17.84 -0.10
CA MET A 201 2.15 17.56 -0.38
C MET A 201 1.26 17.75 0.85
N GLN A 202 1.65 17.21 2.01
CA GLN A 202 0.89 17.32 3.24
C GLN A 202 0.69 18.79 3.62
N SER A 203 1.73 19.62 3.51
CA SER A 203 1.64 21.06 3.82
C SER A 203 0.59 21.79 2.97
N ILE A 204 0.39 21.36 1.71
CA ILE A 204 -0.64 21.91 0.82
C ILE A 204 -2.01 21.36 1.18
N MET A 205 -2.11 20.07 1.49
CA MET A 205 -3.35 19.43 1.90
C MET A 205 -3.91 20.04 3.20
N ASP A 206 -3.05 20.33 4.17
CA ASP A 206 -3.43 20.96 5.44
C ASP A 206 -4.05 22.36 5.26
N ASN A 207 -3.61 23.09 4.23
CA ASN A 207 -4.12 24.42 3.90
C ASN A 207 -5.25 24.39 2.85
N GLY A 208 -5.46 23.25 2.18
CA GLY A 208 -6.44 23.05 1.14
C GLY A 208 -6.39 24.14 0.05
N SER A 209 -7.57 24.57 -0.40
CA SER A 209 -7.73 25.62 -1.43
C SER A 209 -7.16 27.00 -1.09
N SER A 210 -6.68 27.21 0.15
CA SER A 210 -5.98 28.45 0.51
C SER A 210 -4.49 28.44 0.13
N ASP A 211 -3.90 27.26 -0.13
CA ASP A 211 -2.51 27.16 -0.61
C ASP A 211 -2.40 27.52 -2.10
N LEU A 212 -1.34 28.27 -2.45
CA LEU A 212 -1.08 28.67 -3.83
C LEU A 212 -0.79 27.49 -4.77
N ASN A 213 -0.37 26.34 -4.24
CA ASN A 213 -0.09 25.12 -4.98
C ASN A 213 -1.26 24.13 -4.99
N TRP A 214 -2.40 24.46 -4.36
CA TRP A 214 -3.57 23.57 -4.35
C TRP A 214 -4.02 23.17 -5.76
N SER A 215 -4.16 24.16 -6.66
CA SER A 215 -4.53 23.88 -8.05
C SER A 215 -3.50 23.03 -8.79
N TYR A 216 -2.21 23.14 -8.45
CA TYR A 216 -1.20 22.23 -9.00
C TYR A 216 -1.44 20.79 -8.52
N LEU A 217 -1.67 20.60 -7.22
CA LEU A 217 -1.88 19.28 -6.63
C LEU A 217 -3.13 18.60 -7.20
N ILE A 218 -4.24 19.33 -7.33
CA ILE A 218 -5.48 18.86 -7.97
C ILE A 218 -5.24 18.44 -9.42
N ASN A 219 -4.58 19.29 -10.22
CA ASN A 219 -4.27 18.95 -11.61
C ASN A 219 -3.34 17.74 -11.72
N LYS A 220 -2.39 17.60 -10.78
CA LYS A 220 -1.50 16.45 -10.72
C LYS A 220 -2.29 15.17 -10.41
N ALA A 221 -3.19 15.21 -9.43
CA ALA A 221 -4.08 14.08 -9.10
C ALA A 221 -4.94 13.66 -10.30
N ILE A 222 -5.53 14.61 -11.04
CA ILE A 222 -6.29 14.32 -12.27
C ILE A 222 -5.42 13.63 -13.32
N SER A 223 -4.21 14.17 -13.57
CA SER A 223 -3.30 13.66 -14.60
C SER A 223 -2.74 12.26 -14.28
N VAL A 224 -2.52 11.96 -13.00
CA VAL A 224 -2.00 10.67 -12.53
C VAL A 224 -3.12 9.65 -12.46
N GLY A 225 -4.24 10.00 -11.82
CA GLY A 225 -5.32 9.09 -11.48
C GLY A 225 -6.33 8.83 -12.60
N THR A 226 -6.47 9.76 -13.55
CA THR A 226 -7.41 9.63 -14.67
C THR A 226 -6.83 10.17 -15.98
N PRO A 227 -5.69 9.63 -16.47
CA PRO A 227 -4.95 10.21 -17.60
C PRO A 227 -5.71 10.19 -18.93
N THR A 228 -6.65 9.27 -19.11
CA THR A 228 -7.39 9.09 -20.38
C THR A 228 -8.80 9.66 -20.38
N ASP A 229 -9.45 9.71 -19.22
CA ASP A 229 -10.80 10.23 -19.03
C ASP A 229 -10.82 11.10 -17.75
N PRO A 230 -10.36 12.36 -17.86
CA PRO A 230 -10.04 13.19 -16.70
C PRO A 230 -11.25 13.40 -15.77
N MET A 231 -11.05 13.11 -14.48
CA MET A 231 -12.03 13.45 -13.44
C MET A 231 -12.15 14.97 -13.23
N THR A 232 -13.22 15.38 -12.58
CA THR A 232 -13.40 16.80 -12.20
C THR A 232 -12.47 17.19 -11.05
N GLU A 233 -12.21 18.49 -10.88
CA GLU A 233 -11.45 19.01 -9.73
C GLU A 233 -12.08 18.60 -8.39
N ALA A 234 -13.42 18.64 -8.29
CA ALA A 234 -14.15 18.23 -7.09
C ALA A 234 -14.00 16.72 -6.80
N THR A 235 -13.94 15.88 -7.84
CA THR A 235 -13.68 14.44 -7.70
C THR A 235 -12.25 14.18 -7.24
N ALA A 236 -11.28 14.93 -7.78
CA ALA A 236 -9.89 14.83 -7.36
C ALA A 236 -9.71 15.27 -5.90
N GLU A 237 -10.35 16.38 -5.49
CA GLU A 237 -10.36 16.83 -4.09
C GLU A 237 -10.96 15.77 -3.16
N ALA A 238 -12.11 15.18 -3.53
CA ALA A 238 -12.72 14.10 -2.75
C ALA A 238 -11.76 12.90 -2.59
N ALA A 239 -11.11 12.48 -3.68
CA ALA A 239 -10.15 11.38 -3.65
C ALA A 239 -8.93 11.69 -2.75
N LEU A 240 -8.37 12.90 -2.84
CA LEU A 240 -7.22 13.28 -2.02
C LEU A 240 -7.56 13.31 -0.53
N ASN A 241 -8.76 13.76 -0.17
CA ASN A 241 -9.20 13.86 1.22
C ASN A 241 -9.53 12.51 1.86
N ASP A 242 -9.71 11.45 1.05
CA ASP A 242 -9.93 10.09 1.54
C ASP A 242 -8.59 9.30 1.71
N ILE A 243 -7.43 9.93 1.46
CA ILE A 243 -6.10 9.31 1.56
C ILE A 243 -5.26 9.98 2.64
N PHE A 244 -4.63 9.18 3.51
CA PHE A 244 -3.60 9.66 4.43
C PHE A 244 -2.19 9.36 3.87
N TYR A 245 -1.56 10.33 3.22
CA TYR A 245 -0.19 10.20 2.72
C TYR A 245 0.82 10.19 3.87
N THR A 246 1.75 9.24 3.88
CA THR A 246 2.79 9.18 4.92
C THR A 246 3.96 8.32 4.47
N TYR A 247 5.16 8.67 4.93
CA TYR A 247 6.37 7.83 4.81
C TYR A 247 6.67 7.04 6.09
N GLU A 248 6.02 7.39 7.20
CA GLU A 248 6.34 6.87 8.52
C GLU A 248 5.99 5.40 8.65
N LEU A 249 6.91 4.60 9.18
CA LEU A 249 6.68 3.18 9.38
C LEU A 249 5.75 2.95 10.58
N GLY A 250 5.96 3.64 11.71
CA GLY A 250 5.12 3.52 12.90
C GLY A 250 4.84 2.06 13.28
N GLY A 251 3.60 1.74 13.64
CA GLY A 251 3.16 0.36 13.93
C GLY A 251 2.92 -0.53 12.71
N LEU A 252 3.63 -0.33 11.59
CA LEU A 252 3.39 -1.11 10.35
C LEU A 252 3.64 -2.60 10.55
N ASN A 253 4.67 -2.96 11.30
CA ASN A 253 4.99 -4.35 11.61
C ASN A 253 3.83 -5.09 12.28
N ASP A 254 3.17 -4.47 13.26
CA ASP A 254 1.99 -5.03 13.94
C ASP A 254 0.78 -5.10 13.00
N GLN A 255 0.54 -4.04 12.21
CA GLN A 255 -0.56 -4.05 11.24
C GLN A 255 -0.38 -5.14 10.17
N LEU A 256 0.84 -5.31 9.66
CA LEU A 256 1.15 -6.37 8.70
C LEU A 256 1.13 -7.76 9.34
N ALA A 257 1.44 -7.89 10.63
CA ALA A 257 1.29 -9.17 11.33
C ALA A 257 -0.19 -9.57 11.36
N GLY A 258 -1.10 -8.62 11.59
CA GLY A 258 -2.55 -8.83 11.43
C GLY A 258 -2.92 -9.25 10.00
N VAL A 259 -2.33 -8.64 8.96
CA VAL A 259 -2.56 -9.06 7.56
C VAL A 259 -2.13 -10.52 7.34
N VAL A 260 -1.00 -10.94 7.90
CA VAL A 260 -0.52 -12.33 7.83
C VAL A 260 -1.51 -13.28 8.50
N GLU A 261 -1.96 -12.96 9.71
CA GLU A 261 -2.96 -13.76 10.44
C GLU A 261 -4.28 -13.87 9.65
N THR A 262 -4.74 -12.76 9.06
CA THR A 262 -5.89 -12.76 8.17
C THR A 262 -5.65 -13.68 6.98
N TYR A 263 -4.50 -13.60 6.30
CA TYR A 263 -4.15 -14.49 5.19
C TYR A 263 -4.11 -15.97 5.56
N GLU A 264 -3.58 -16.33 6.73
CA GLU A 264 -3.59 -17.70 7.25
C GLU A 264 -5.03 -18.17 7.51
N SER A 265 -5.85 -17.34 8.17
CA SER A 265 -7.26 -17.66 8.47
C SER A 265 -8.11 -17.82 7.19
N LEU A 266 -7.76 -17.07 6.15
CA LEU A 266 -8.42 -17.12 4.86
C LEU A 266 -7.93 -18.28 3.98
N GLY A 267 -6.83 -18.95 4.36
CA GLY A 267 -6.18 -20.01 3.59
C GLY A 267 -5.46 -19.51 2.34
N LEU A 268 -4.98 -18.27 2.36
CA LEU A 268 -4.31 -17.60 1.23
C LEU A 268 -2.79 -17.81 1.22
N VAL A 269 -2.22 -18.24 2.34
CA VAL A 269 -0.79 -18.59 2.47
C VAL A 269 -0.65 -19.96 3.14
N ASN A 270 0.48 -20.64 2.90
CA ASN A 270 0.78 -21.91 3.56
C ASN A 270 1.06 -21.67 5.06
N PRO A 271 0.29 -22.27 5.99
CA PRO A 271 0.47 -22.05 7.42
C PRO A 271 1.82 -22.55 7.97
N ASN A 272 2.54 -23.38 7.22
CA ASN A 272 3.88 -23.84 7.61
C ASN A 272 5.01 -22.98 7.04
N ALA A 273 4.73 -22.03 6.13
CA ALA A 273 5.78 -21.25 5.46
C ALA A 273 6.64 -20.44 6.45
N LEU A 274 6.01 -19.79 7.44
CA LEU A 274 6.74 -19.01 8.44
C LEU A 274 7.56 -19.89 9.40
N PRO A 275 6.99 -20.93 10.04
CA PRO A 275 7.77 -21.83 10.89
C PRO A 275 8.90 -22.55 10.15
N ASP A 276 8.68 -23.00 8.91
CA ASP A 276 9.68 -23.70 8.11
C ASP A 276 10.87 -22.77 7.78
N ALA A 277 10.60 -21.47 7.61
CA ALA A 277 11.60 -20.42 7.42
C ALA A 277 12.24 -19.92 8.72
N GLY A 278 11.80 -20.40 9.88
CA GLY A 278 12.36 -20.07 11.19
C GLY A 278 11.75 -18.83 11.86
N PHE A 279 10.63 -18.30 11.35
CA PHE A 279 9.87 -17.25 12.03
C PHE A 279 8.88 -17.89 13.02
N ALA A 280 8.97 -17.52 14.30
CA ALA A 280 8.12 -18.10 15.34
C ALA A 280 6.70 -17.50 15.36
N THR A 281 6.57 -16.23 14.94
CA THR A 281 5.32 -15.49 14.87
C THR A 281 5.22 -14.67 13.59
N PRO A 282 4.00 -14.30 13.15
CA PRO A 282 3.80 -13.31 12.10
C PRO A 282 4.58 -12.00 12.32
N LEU A 283 4.68 -11.55 13.58
CA LEU A 283 5.42 -10.34 13.94
C LEU A 283 6.93 -10.49 13.74
N ASP A 284 7.51 -11.66 13.98
CA ASP A 284 8.94 -11.91 13.69
C ASP A 284 9.22 -11.77 12.20
N PHE A 285 8.32 -12.28 11.36
CA PHE A 285 8.40 -12.14 9.91
C PHE A 285 8.26 -10.68 9.46
N THR A 286 7.27 -9.94 9.95
CA THR A 286 7.06 -8.55 9.52
C THR A 286 8.16 -7.61 10.02
N ASN A 287 8.74 -7.88 11.20
CA ASN A 287 9.95 -7.20 11.66
C ASN A 287 11.16 -7.47 10.77
N HIS A 288 11.26 -8.64 10.14
CA HIS A 288 12.29 -8.94 9.15
C HIS A 288 11.99 -8.29 7.78
N LEU A 289 10.73 -8.29 7.36
CA LEU A 289 10.29 -7.73 6.08
C LEU A 289 10.45 -6.20 6.02
N ILE A 290 10.35 -5.52 7.16
CA ILE A 290 10.47 -4.06 7.25
C ILE A 290 11.90 -3.69 7.64
N ASN A 291 12.58 -2.94 6.78
CA ASN A 291 13.90 -2.40 7.03
C ASN A 291 13.84 -0.87 7.23
N GLY A 292 13.43 -0.45 8.43
CA GLY A 292 13.28 0.96 8.78
C GLY A 292 14.59 1.74 8.86
N THR A 293 15.74 1.06 8.90
CA THR A 293 17.05 1.73 8.99
C THR A 293 17.33 2.65 7.80
N TYR A 294 16.75 2.35 6.63
CA TYR A 294 16.85 3.23 5.46
C TYR A 294 16.15 4.57 5.70
N LEU A 295 14.93 4.55 6.24
CA LEU A 295 14.17 5.77 6.58
C LEU A 295 14.84 6.52 7.72
N ASP A 296 15.15 5.87 8.84
CA ASP A 296 15.79 6.52 9.99
C ASP A 296 17.09 7.24 9.59
N SER A 297 17.83 6.68 8.63
CA SER A 297 19.09 7.26 8.17
C SER A 297 18.95 8.57 7.38
N VAL A 298 17.76 8.93 6.89
CA VAL A 298 17.57 10.19 6.15
C VAL A 298 17.37 11.39 7.06
N PHE A 299 17.13 11.17 8.35
CA PHE A 299 16.94 12.23 9.35
C PHE A 299 18.19 12.46 10.21
N ASN A 300 18.31 13.67 10.75
CA ASN A 300 19.35 14.04 11.72
C ASN A 300 18.96 13.67 13.16
N ASP A 301 17.67 13.43 13.41
CA ASP A 301 17.09 13.08 14.71
C ASP A 301 16.22 11.82 14.63
N SER A 302 15.94 11.21 15.78
CA SER A 302 15.12 10.01 15.90
C SER A 302 13.61 10.26 15.82
N GLU A 303 13.17 11.51 15.91
CA GLU A 303 11.75 11.86 15.85
C GLU A 303 11.30 12.20 14.42
N HIS A 304 12.20 12.05 13.43
CA HIS A 304 11.98 12.35 12.03
C HIS A 304 11.53 13.79 11.78
N THR A 305 12.12 14.76 12.49
CA THR A 305 11.75 16.18 12.40
C THR A 305 12.73 17.05 11.60
N ASP A 306 13.95 16.59 11.38
CA ASP A 306 15.02 17.28 10.67
C ASP A 306 15.57 16.41 9.53
N LEU A 307 14.95 16.52 8.35
CA LEU A 307 15.36 15.82 7.13
C LEU A 307 16.73 16.33 6.67
N LYS A 308 17.66 15.41 6.36
CA LYS A 308 18.98 15.77 5.84
C LYS A 308 18.88 16.44 4.48
N THR A 309 19.58 17.56 4.34
CA THR A 309 19.75 18.24 3.07
C THR A 309 20.59 17.42 2.08
N PRO A 310 20.48 17.70 0.75
CA PRO A 310 21.35 17.06 -0.24
C PRO A 310 22.85 17.15 0.07
N SER A 311 23.30 18.26 0.64
CA SER A 311 24.70 18.45 1.06
C SER A 311 25.10 17.50 2.18
N GLU A 312 24.26 17.31 3.19
CA GLU A 312 24.51 16.39 4.31
C GLU A 312 24.51 14.93 3.85
N MET A 313 23.71 14.61 2.81
CA MET A 313 23.71 13.31 2.15
C MET A 313 24.85 13.14 1.13
N GLY A 314 25.78 14.09 1.06
CA GLY A 314 27.00 14.01 0.25
C GLY A 314 26.77 14.15 -1.25
N VAL A 315 25.69 14.81 -1.68
CA VAL A 315 25.44 15.10 -3.09
C VAL A 315 26.47 16.15 -3.55
N VAL A 316 27.34 15.76 -4.49
CA VAL A 316 28.42 16.61 -5.00
C VAL A 316 28.32 16.74 -6.52
N GLY A 317 28.09 17.97 -7.00
CA GLY A 317 28.02 18.26 -8.44
C GLY A 317 26.71 17.83 -9.12
N THR A 318 26.76 17.63 -10.43
CA THR A 318 25.57 17.39 -11.30
C THR A 318 25.37 15.92 -11.68
N GLY A 319 26.08 14.99 -11.06
CA GLY A 319 25.93 13.55 -11.37
C GLY A 319 24.69 12.99 -10.69
N SER A 320 23.82 12.32 -11.44
CA SER A 320 22.66 11.60 -10.91
C SER A 320 22.89 10.09 -10.94
N VAL A 321 22.40 9.41 -9.90
CA VAL A 321 22.26 7.94 -9.89
C VAL A 321 20.86 7.61 -10.38
N ARG A 322 20.76 6.73 -11.37
CA ARG A 322 19.47 6.29 -11.86
C ARG A 322 18.87 5.23 -10.95
N VAL A 323 17.61 5.41 -10.58
CA VAL A 323 16.81 4.47 -9.80
C VAL A 323 15.59 4.07 -10.61
N LYS A 324 15.44 2.78 -10.90
CA LYS A 324 14.26 2.24 -11.58
C LYS A 324 13.13 2.05 -10.60
N VAL A 325 12.02 2.77 -10.78
CA VAL A 325 10.90 2.79 -9.84
C VAL A 325 9.65 2.20 -10.48
N ALA A 326 9.23 1.03 -10.01
CA ALA A 326 7.97 0.43 -10.42
C ALA A 326 6.77 1.10 -9.74
N TYR A 327 5.69 1.35 -10.48
CA TYR A 327 4.54 2.09 -9.98
C TYR A 327 3.21 1.60 -10.59
N LEU A 328 2.10 1.86 -9.90
CA LEU A 328 0.75 1.44 -10.30
C LEU A 328 0.13 2.40 -11.32
N ALA A 329 -0.69 1.84 -12.21
CA ALA A 329 -1.50 2.59 -13.15
C ALA A 329 -2.63 3.29 -12.42
N ALA A 330 -2.77 4.61 -12.68
CA ALA A 330 -3.93 5.39 -12.27
C ALA A 330 -4.19 5.38 -10.75
N ASP A 331 -3.14 5.32 -9.93
CA ASP A 331 -3.24 5.28 -8.47
C ASP A 331 -2.77 6.60 -7.85
N VAL A 332 -3.68 7.36 -7.23
CA VAL A 332 -3.31 8.63 -6.57
C VAL A 332 -2.68 8.42 -5.20
N HIS A 333 -2.65 7.22 -4.63
CA HIS A 333 -1.83 6.96 -3.44
C HIS A 333 -0.35 7.27 -3.67
N GLN A 334 0.12 7.08 -4.91
CA GLN A 334 1.51 7.24 -5.30
C GLN A 334 1.82 8.67 -5.77
N LEU A 335 0.94 9.63 -5.49
CA LEU A 335 1.04 11.01 -6.01
C LEU A 335 2.35 11.69 -5.61
N ALA A 336 2.86 11.44 -4.40
CA ALA A 336 4.11 12.01 -3.91
C ALA A 336 5.32 11.62 -4.79
N LEU A 337 5.35 10.41 -5.37
CA LEU A 337 6.38 10.04 -6.35
C LEU A 337 6.35 10.98 -7.57
N HIS A 338 5.16 11.19 -8.13
CA HIS A 338 5.00 12.02 -9.33
C HIS A 338 5.24 13.51 -9.05
N VAL A 339 4.83 14.00 -7.88
CA VAL A 339 5.12 15.35 -7.42
C VAL A 339 6.61 15.57 -7.26
N GLY A 340 7.33 14.65 -6.59
CA GLY A 340 8.77 14.76 -6.42
C GLY A 340 9.54 14.78 -7.74
N ILE A 341 9.10 13.98 -8.72
CA ILE A 341 9.68 13.97 -10.07
C ILE A 341 9.49 15.34 -10.75
N ASP A 342 8.25 15.85 -10.75
CA ASP A 342 7.89 17.12 -11.38
C ASP A 342 8.57 18.34 -10.72
N LYS A 343 8.65 18.34 -9.39
CA LYS A 343 9.28 19.43 -8.61
C LYS A 343 10.79 19.38 -8.63
N GLY A 344 11.36 18.25 -9.03
CA GLY A 344 12.80 18.06 -9.12
C GLY A 344 13.46 17.64 -7.82
N PHE A 345 12.69 17.32 -6.77
CA PHE A 345 13.23 16.90 -5.46
C PHE A 345 14.20 15.73 -5.63
N PHE A 346 13.84 14.69 -6.40
CA PHE A 346 14.77 13.58 -6.67
C PHE A 346 16.09 14.06 -7.32
N ASN A 347 16.03 14.99 -8.26
CA ASN A 347 17.23 15.53 -8.91
C ASN A 347 18.11 16.31 -7.94
N GLU A 348 17.51 17.04 -6.98
CA GLU A 348 18.24 17.76 -5.93
C GLU A 348 19.04 16.81 -5.03
N TYR A 349 18.50 15.63 -4.74
CA TYR A 349 19.22 14.55 -4.04
C TYR A 349 20.14 13.72 -4.98
N GLY A 350 20.34 14.14 -6.22
CA GLY A 350 21.18 13.45 -7.19
C GLY A 350 20.61 12.11 -7.65
N ILE A 351 19.29 11.99 -7.72
CA ILE A 351 18.55 10.80 -8.17
C ILE A 351 17.79 11.09 -9.46
N GLU A 352 18.05 10.29 -10.49
CA GLU A 352 17.23 10.24 -11.71
C GLU A 352 16.23 9.09 -11.58
N VAL A 353 14.94 9.41 -11.48
CA VAL A 353 13.88 8.38 -11.43
C VAL A 353 13.54 7.91 -12.84
N GLU A 354 13.75 6.63 -13.10
CA GLU A 354 13.26 5.93 -14.29
C GLU A 354 12.00 5.15 -13.91
N LEU A 355 10.82 5.63 -14.31
CA LEU A 355 9.56 4.94 -14.05
C LEU A 355 9.45 3.65 -14.88
N ILE A 356 9.17 2.53 -14.20
CA ILE A 356 8.91 1.22 -14.81
C ILE A 356 7.42 0.90 -14.64
N GLY A 357 6.71 0.70 -15.75
CA GLY A 357 5.26 0.51 -15.75
C GLY A 357 4.56 1.48 -16.71
N PRO A 358 3.32 1.92 -16.41
CA PRO A 358 2.55 1.64 -15.20
C PRO A 358 2.04 0.18 -15.13
N PHE A 359 1.93 -0.38 -13.92
CA PHE A 359 1.43 -1.74 -13.69
C PHE A 359 -0.05 -1.76 -13.30
N ALA A 360 -0.79 -2.78 -13.74
CA ALA A 360 -2.23 -2.85 -13.48
C ALA A 360 -2.57 -3.27 -12.03
N ALA A 361 -1.66 -3.97 -11.36
CA ALA A 361 -1.86 -4.47 -10.00
C ALA A 361 -0.53 -4.60 -9.23
N GLY A 362 -0.63 -4.63 -7.90
CA GLY A 362 0.55 -4.72 -7.01
C GLY A 362 1.37 -6.00 -7.18
N GLY A 363 0.75 -7.12 -7.57
CA GLY A 363 1.47 -8.35 -7.88
C GLY A 363 2.47 -8.18 -9.04
N ASP A 364 2.14 -7.37 -10.04
CA ASP A 364 3.03 -7.11 -11.18
C ASP A 364 4.21 -6.20 -10.77
N VAL A 365 3.98 -5.25 -9.87
CA VAL A 365 5.06 -4.44 -9.27
C VAL A 365 6.03 -5.32 -8.50
N MET A 366 5.51 -6.25 -7.69
CA MET A 366 6.35 -7.22 -6.97
C MET A 366 7.14 -8.13 -7.91
N ASN A 367 6.52 -8.63 -8.98
CA ASN A 367 7.23 -9.42 -9.98
C ASN A 367 8.38 -8.64 -10.62
N ALA A 368 8.17 -7.34 -10.91
CA ALA A 368 9.23 -6.48 -11.47
C ALA A 368 10.39 -6.26 -10.48
N LEU A 369 10.09 -6.14 -9.18
CA LEU A 369 11.11 -6.06 -8.12
C LEU A 369 11.90 -7.35 -7.98
N LEU A 370 11.22 -8.50 -7.86
CA LEU A 370 11.84 -9.81 -7.68
C LEU A 370 12.67 -10.21 -8.89
N ALA A 371 12.23 -9.85 -10.11
CA ALA A 371 12.98 -10.09 -11.35
C ALA A 371 14.14 -9.10 -11.59
N GLY A 372 14.36 -8.13 -10.70
CA GLY A 372 15.39 -7.09 -10.87
C GLY A 372 15.12 -6.11 -12.02
N GLN A 373 13.90 -6.08 -12.56
CA GLN A 373 13.50 -5.12 -13.59
C GLN A 373 13.34 -3.71 -13.02
N ALA A 374 12.91 -3.62 -11.75
CA ALA A 374 12.85 -2.40 -10.97
C ALA A 374 13.73 -2.53 -9.71
N ASN A 375 14.20 -1.38 -9.21
CA ASN A 375 15.02 -1.29 -8.01
C ASN A 375 14.16 -1.05 -6.76
N ILE A 376 13.21 -0.11 -6.89
CA ILE A 376 12.24 0.29 -5.87
C ILE A 376 10.85 0.20 -6.49
N GLY A 377 9.82 -0.09 -5.70
CA GLY A 377 8.45 -0.24 -6.16
C GLY A 377 7.46 0.37 -5.17
N PHE A 378 6.48 1.09 -5.71
CA PHE A 378 5.32 1.58 -4.97
C PHE A 378 4.20 0.57 -5.14
N VAL A 379 3.82 -0.08 -4.05
CA VAL A 379 3.03 -1.31 -4.11
C VAL A 379 2.17 -1.46 -2.86
N GLY A 380 1.00 -2.09 -3.00
CA GLY A 380 0.19 -2.46 -1.83
C GLY A 380 1.00 -3.33 -0.86
N SER A 381 0.77 -3.18 0.44
CA SER A 381 1.45 -4.01 1.45
C SER A 381 1.02 -5.49 1.42
N PRO A 382 -0.26 -5.85 1.16
CA PRO A 382 -0.67 -7.25 1.00
C PRO A 382 0.06 -8.08 -0.07
N PRO A 383 0.32 -7.61 -1.31
CA PRO A 383 1.14 -8.35 -2.26
C PRO A 383 2.60 -8.47 -1.81
N VAL A 384 3.16 -7.48 -1.09
CA VAL A 384 4.52 -7.61 -0.51
C VAL A 384 4.55 -8.73 0.52
N VAL A 385 3.58 -8.75 1.44
CA VAL A 385 3.47 -9.79 2.48
C VAL A 385 3.28 -11.18 1.87
N SER A 386 2.24 -11.38 1.06
CA SER A 386 1.90 -12.70 0.51
C SER A 386 2.98 -13.27 -0.40
N LEU A 387 3.57 -12.47 -1.29
CA LEU A 387 4.62 -12.94 -2.19
C LEU A 387 5.93 -13.18 -1.45
N SER A 388 6.25 -12.40 -0.42
CA SER A 388 7.43 -12.65 0.42
C SER A 388 7.28 -13.94 1.21
N ILE A 389 6.09 -14.24 1.76
CA ILE A 389 5.82 -15.54 2.41
C ILE A 389 5.97 -16.69 1.41
N ASN A 390 5.42 -16.53 0.19
CA ASN A 390 5.52 -17.57 -0.84
C ASN A 390 6.97 -17.81 -1.30
N ALA A 391 7.84 -16.81 -1.21
CA ALA A 391 9.26 -16.92 -1.53
C ALA A 391 10.08 -17.63 -0.44
N LEU A 392 9.52 -17.87 0.75
CA LEU A 392 10.18 -18.62 1.82
C LEU A 392 10.15 -20.14 1.61
N GLY A 393 9.27 -20.63 0.73
CA GLY A 393 8.94 -22.06 0.56
C GLY A 393 9.66 -22.77 -0.58
#